data_AF-A0A2U1MBP1-F1
#
_entry.id   AF-A0A2U1MBP1-F1
#
_cell.length_a   1.000
_cell.length_b   1.000
_cell.length_c   1.000
_cell.angle_alpha   90.00
_cell.angle_beta   90.00
_cell.angle_gamma   90.00
#
_symmetry.space_group_name_H-M   'P 1'
#
loop_
_entity.id
_entity.type
_entity.pdbx_description
1 polymer ?
#
loop_
_entity_poly.entity_id
_entity_poly.type
_entity_poly.pdbx_seq_one_letter_code
_entity_poly.pdbx_strand_id
1 'polypeptide(L)' 'MSSMRHNKTIKSVLVRITLAACVYFVWTERNKRLFANEKTDNKELMEKVVNHVRLKLSSLKVRKIAQIVERDGILNEDI' A
#
# COMPACT_ATOMS: atom_id res chain seq x y z
N MET A 1 -16.57 22.44 10.28
CA MET A 1 -16.28 21.06 9.80
C MET A 1 -14.78 20.84 9.89
N SER A 2 -14.33 19.97 10.77
CA SER A 2 -12.90 19.70 11.02
C SER A 2 -12.29 19.09 9.76
N SER A 3 -11.36 19.80 9.11
CA SER A 3 -10.58 19.28 8.00
C SER A 3 -9.79 18.06 8.48
N MET A 4 -10.27 16.85 8.18
CA MET A 4 -9.52 15.62 8.43
C MET A 4 -8.24 15.69 7.59
N ARG A 5 -7.11 15.98 8.24
CA ARG A 5 -5.80 15.98 7.58
C ARG A 5 -5.54 14.57 7.10
N HIS A 6 -5.80 14.32 5.81
CA HIS A 6 -5.38 13.09 5.17
C HIS A 6 -3.86 13.14 5.10
N ASN A 7 -3.19 12.56 6.11
CA ASN A 7 -1.78 12.29 6.04
C ASN A 7 -1.57 11.40 4.80
N LYS A 8 -0.90 11.93 3.78
CA LYS A 8 -0.59 11.23 2.51
C LYS A 8 0.84 10.73 2.48
N THR A 9 1.52 10.69 3.64
CA THR A 9 2.85 10.11 3.77
C THR A 9 2.83 8.67 3.28
N ILE A 10 3.89 8.25 2.59
CA ILE A 10 4.05 6.90 2.02
C ILE A 10 3.72 5.83 3.08
N LYS A 11 4.20 6.00 4.32
CA LYS A 11 3.89 5.10 5.45
C LYS A 11 2.39 4.94 5.72
N SER A 12 1.63 6.04 5.72
CA SER A 12 0.17 6.00 5.94
C SER A 12 -0.57 5.31 4.79
N VAL A 13 -0.05 5.43 3.56
CA VAL A 13 -0.63 4.80 2.36
C VAL A 13 -0.34 3.29 2.39
N LEU A 14 0.90 2.92 2.71
CA LEU A 14 1.32 1.53 2.92
C LEU A 14 0.42 0.80 3.90
N VAL A 15 0.25 1.34 5.12
CA VAL A 15 -0.58 0.70 6.16
C VAL A 15 -2.01 0.47 5.68
N ARG A 16 -2.62 1.45 5.01
CA ARG A 16 -3.99 1.33 4.50
C ARG A 16 -4.12 0.28 3.41
N ILE A 17 -3.20 0.25 2.44
CA ILE A 17 -3.20 -0.74 1.36
C ILE A 17 -2.98 -2.14 1.94
N THR A 18 -2.00 -2.31 2.82
CA THR A 18 -1.72 -3.60 3.46
C THR A 18 -2.90 -4.10 4.28
N LEU A 19 -3.52 -3.24 5.10
CA LEU A 19 -4.68 -3.62 5.90
C LEU A 19 -5.85 -4.06 5.01
N ALA A 20 -6.15 -3.27 3.97
CA ALA A 20 -7.21 -3.61 3.01
C ALA A 20 -6.94 -4.95 2.31
N ALA A 21 -5.70 -5.19 1.88
CA ALA A 21 -5.30 -6.45 1.26
C ALA A 21 -5.47 -7.63 2.22
N CYS A 22 -4.97 -7.52 3.46
CA CYS A 22 -5.11 -8.58 4.46
C CYS A 22 -6.57 -8.95 4.69
N VAL A 23 -7.43 -7.95 4.92
CA VAL A 23 -8.87 -8.18 5.14
C VAL A 23 -9.51 -8.86 3.95
N TYR A 24 -9.23 -8.38 2.73
CA TYR A 24 -9.79 -8.94 1.50
C TYR A 24 -9.39 -10.40 1.28
N PHE A 25 -8.10 -10.71 1.41
CA PHE A 25 -7.59 -12.07 1.14
C PHE A 25 -8.02 -13.07 2.20
N VAL A 26 -8.05 -12.68 3.49
CA VAL A 26 -8.58 -13.54 4.56
C VAL A 26 -10.06 -13.82 4.37
N TRP A 27 -10.85 -12.80 4.04
CA TRP A 27 -12.27 -12.98 3.75
C TRP A 27 -12.50 -13.89 2.53
N THR A 28 -11.70 -13.68 1.46
CA THR A 28 -11.79 -14.49 0.24
C THR A 28 -11.43 -15.95 0.48
N GLU A 29 -10.37 -16.24 1.25
CA GLU A 29 -10.00 -17.60 1.63
C GLU A 29 -11.13 -18.27 2.42
N ARG A 30 -11.68 -17.57 3.42
CA ARG A 30 -12.77 -18.11 4.24
C ARG A 30 -14.00 -18.44 3.38
N ASN A 31 -14.35 -17.56 2.45
CA ASN A 31 -15.47 -17.81 1.53
C ASN A 31 -15.19 -18.99 0.59
N LYS A 32 -13.97 -19.08 0.03
CA LYS A 32 -13.58 -20.22 -0.81
C LYS A 32 -13.69 -21.54 -0.04
N ARG A 33 -13.26 -21.57 1.22
CA ARG A 33 -13.37 -22.75 2.08
C ARG A 33 -14.83 -23.14 2.33
N LEU A 34 -15.72 -22.17 2.51
CA LEU A 34 -17.14 -22.41 2.80
C LEU A 34 -17.95 -22.81 1.56
N PHE A 35 -17.68 -22.19 0.40
CA PHE A 35 -18.55 -22.31 -0.79
C PHE A 35 -17.94 -23.11 -1.94
N ALA A 36 -16.62 -23.30 -1.96
CA ALA A 36 -15.92 -24.06 -3.01
C ALA A 36 -15.14 -25.27 -2.47
N ASN A 37 -15.11 -25.47 -1.14
CA ASN A 37 -14.28 -26.47 -0.45
C ASN A 37 -12.78 -26.40 -0.86
N GLU A 38 -12.34 -25.25 -1.36
CA GLU A 38 -10.96 -24.96 -1.71
C GLU A 38 -10.21 -24.52 -0.45
N LYS A 39 -9.01 -25.09 -0.25
CA LYS A 39 -8.10 -24.65 0.81
C LYS A 39 -6.84 -24.09 0.16
N THR A 40 -6.45 -22.90 0.61
CA THR A 40 -5.19 -22.26 0.22
C THR A 40 -4.22 -22.40 1.38
N ASP A 41 -2.97 -22.72 1.10
CA ASP A 41 -1.94 -22.76 2.15
C ASP A 41 -1.69 -21.36 2.73
N ASN A 42 -1.34 -21.30 4.02
CA ASN A 42 -1.10 -20.03 4.71
C ASN A 42 0.05 -19.23 4.08
N LYS A 43 1.09 -19.92 3.60
CA LYS A 43 2.23 -19.27 2.93
C LYS A 43 1.81 -18.70 1.59
N GLU A 44 1.02 -19.43 0.82
CA GLU A 44 0.48 -18.98 -0.47
C GLU A 44 -0.45 -17.77 -0.29
N LEU A 45 -1.29 -17.76 0.76
CA LEU A 45 -2.13 -16.63 1.10
C LEU A 45 -1.30 -15.37 1.43
N MET A 46 -0.22 -15.53 2.21
CA MET A 46 0.69 -14.44 2.54
C MET A 46 1.39 -13.90 1.29
N GLU A 47 1.85 -14.79 0.39
CA GLU A 47 2.47 -14.38 -0.88
C GLU A 47 1.48 -13.59 -1.75
N LYS A 48 0.20 -13.99 -1.82
CA LYS A 48 -0.84 -13.24 -2.52
C LYS A 48 -1.01 -11.82 -1.96
N VAL A 49 -1.05 -11.68 -0.63
CA VAL A 49 -1.12 -10.36 0.02
C VAL A 49 0.10 -9.51 -0.32
N VAL A 50 1.31 -10.05 -0.15
CA VAL A 50 2.57 -9.32 -0.43
C VAL A 50 2.65 -8.89 -1.89
N ASN A 51 2.34 -9.78 -2.83
CA ASN A 51 2.36 -9.48 -4.25
C ASN A 51 1.31 -8.43 -4.63
N HIS A 52 0.12 -8.48 -4.02
CA HIS A 52 -0.90 -7.47 -4.23
C HIS A 52 -0.45 -6.09 -3.74
N VAL A 53 0.14 -6.01 -2.53
CA VAL A 53 0.67 -4.76 -1.98
C VAL A 53 1.80 -4.23 -2.86
N ARG A 54 2.77 -5.08 -3.25
CA ARG A 54 3.87 -4.70 -4.16
C ARG A 54 3.34 -4.12 -5.47
N LEU A 55 2.43 -4.83 -6.14
CA LEU A 55 1.85 -4.36 -7.39
C LEU A 55 1.15 -3.01 -7.21
N LYS A 56 0.40 -2.84 -6.11
CA LYS A 56 -0.26 -1.58 -5.82
C LYS A 56 0.73 -0.45 -5.63
N LEU A 57 1.82 -0.68 -4.89
CA LEU A 57 2.88 0.30 -4.68
C LEU A 57 3.61 0.65 -5.96
N SER A 58 3.94 -0.33 -6.80
CA SER A 58 4.54 -0.11 -8.12
C SER A 58 3.65 0.73 -9.03
N SER A 59 2.33 0.66 -8.86
CA SER A 59 1.37 1.49 -9.60
C SER A 59 1.13 2.89 -9.02
N LEU A 60 1.65 3.20 -7.83
CA LEU A 60 1.44 4.51 -7.20
C LEU A 60 2.27 5.59 -7.89
N LYS A 61 1.60 6.61 -8.42
CA LYS A 61 2.24 7.84 -8.88
C LYS A 61 2.42 8.81 -7.72
N VAL A 62 3.66 8.97 -7.26
CA VAL A 62 4.02 9.97 -6.26
C VAL A 62 4.23 11.31 -6.96
N ARG A 63 3.51 12.35 -6.53
CA ARG A 63 3.77 13.72 -7.01
C ARG A 63 5.03 14.24 -6.31
N LYS A 64 6.03 14.67 -7.08
CA LYS A 64 7.18 15.39 -6.54
C LYS A 64 6.67 16.72 -5.97
N ILE A 65 6.90 16.96 -4.68
CA ILE A 65 6.49 18.21 -4.04
C ILE A 65 7.52 19.27 -4.46
N ALA A 66 7.05 20.44 -4.93
CA ALA A 66 7.93 21.53 -5.38
C ALA A 66 8.98 21.92 -4.32
N GLN A 67 8.62 21.83 -3.03
CA GLN A 67 9.50 22.08 -1.88
C GLN A 67 10.72 21.14 -1.80
N ILE A 68 10.63 19.92 -2.35
CA ILE A 68 11.77 18.98 -2.40
C ILE A 68 12.70 19.36 -3.55
N VAL A 69 12.15 19.81 -4.68
CA VAL A 69 12.94 20.27 -5.84
C VAL A 69 13.72 21.53 -5.50
N GLU A 70 13.09 22.48 -4.80
CA GLU A 70 13.73 23.72 -4.35
C GLU A 70 14.87 23.42 -3.35
N ARG A 71 14.64 22.50 -2.42
CA ARG A 71 15.66 22.07 -1.45
C ARG A 71 16.84 21.34 -2.11
N ASP A 72 16.58 20.50 -3.11
CA ASP A 72 17.64 19.83 -3.88
C ASP A 72 18.41 20.83 -4.77
N GLY A 73 17.75 21.89 -5.28
CA GLY A 73 18.40 22.95 -6.05
C GLY A 73 19.38 23.77 -5.21
N ILE A 74 18.97 24.17 -4.01
CA ILE A 74 19.80 24.99 -3.09
C ILE A 74 21.07 24.23 -2.65
N LEU A 75 20.99 22.92 -2.43
CA LEU A 75 22.15 22.10 -2.04
C LEU A 75 23.21 21.94 -3.14
N ASN A 76 22.91 22.27 -4.40
CA ASN A 76 23.84 22.17 -5.53
C ASN A 76 24.51 23.51 -5.92
N GLU A 77 24.08 24.64 -5.34
CA GLU A 77 24.71 25.96 -5.53
C GLU A 77 25.72 26.31 -4.42
N ASP A 78 25.75 25.54 -3.33
CA ASP A 78 26.60 25.78 -2.15
C ASP A 78 27.92 24.95 -2.13
N ILE A 79 28.36 24.37 -3.26
CA ILE A 79 29.66 23.66 -3.41
C ILE A 79 30.51 24.30 -4.51
#